data_AF-A0A383DE64-F1
#
_entry.id   AF-A0A383DE64-F1
#
_cell.length_a   1.000
_cell.length_b   1.000
_cell.length_c   1.000
_cell.angle_alpha   90.00
_cell.angle_beta   90.00
_cell.angle_gamma   90.00
#
_symmetry.space_group_name_H-M   'P 1'
#
loop_
_entity.id
_entity.type
_entity.pdbx_description
1 polymer ?
#
loop_
_entity_poly.entity_id
_entity_poly.type
_entity_poly.pdbx_seq_one_letter_code
_entity_poly.pdbx_strand_id
1 'polypeptide(L)'
;REAFQEMLKNHMEQALNADKEGAISLGARLKGFYQPIVYEKSAMVLHMLRQVCGDEQFFTIVKRFYHDAYNRAVGTDDFRKVVEEVTQENMAWFFDQWIYDVGYPKYRLSYSSMKKPDGRFLVQGTLTQIQDGRIFSMPVPIRLELNNGEQIDKVIWNDSRTRTFEVIVTDDVRSIETAPDYAVYCETES
;
A
#
# COMPACT_ATOMS: atom_id res chain seq x y z
N ARG A 1 5.06 17.69 6.08
CA ARG A 1 4.16 16.75 5.37
C ARG A 1 4.65 16.56 3.93
N GLU A 2 4.82 17.65 3.18
CA GLU A 2 5.32 17.63 1.79
C GLU A 2 6.67 16.91 1.62
N ALA A 3 7.69 17.21 2.44
CA ALA A 3 9.00 16.56 2.34
C ALA A 3 8.95 15.03 2.55
N PHE A 4 8.01 14.54 3.35
CA PHE A 4 7.83 13.10 3.58
C PHE A 4 7.16 12.42 2.37
N GLN A 5 6.16 13.07 1.77
CA GLN A 5 5.51 12.59 0.55
C GLN A 5 6.49 12.58 -0.63
N GLU A 6 7.32 13.62 -0.76
CA GLU A 6 8.36 13.69 -1.79
C GLU A 6 9.40 12.58 -1.61
N MET A 7 9.78 12.27 -0.37
CA MET A 7 10.65 11.12 -0.09
C MET A 7 9.98 9.80 -0.49
N LEU A 8 8.72 9.56 -0.11
CA LEU A 8 7.99 8.34 -0.49
C LEU A 8 7.88 8.19 -2.01
N LYS A 9 7.58 9.28 -2.72
CA LYS A 9 7.59 9.33 -4.18
C LYS A 9 8.92 8.86 -4.76
N ASN A 10 10.01 9.49 -4.32
CA ASN A 10 11.36 9.17 -4.81
C ASN A 10 11.75 7.73 -4.50
N HIS A 11 11.36 7.20 -3.33
CA HIS A 11 11.59 5.81 -2.98
C HIS A 11 10.81 4.86 -3.89
N MET A 12 9.51 5.14 -4.10
CA MET A 12 8.64 4.35 -4.97
C MET A 12 9.16 4.32 -6.40
N GLU A 13 9.47 5.47 -7.00
CA GLU A 13 9.97 5.55 -8.38
C GLU A 13 11.27 4.77 -8.57
N GLN A 14 12.22 4.88 -7.64
CA GLN A 14 13.47 4.12 -7.70
C GLN A 14 13.24 2.61 -7.56
N ALA A 15 12.40 2.21 -6.61
CA ALA A 15 12.08 0.82 -6.35
C ALA A 15 11.35 0.17 -7.53
N LEU A 16 10.32 0.82 -8.09
CA LEU A 16 9.55 0.30 -9.22
C LEU A 16 10.42 0.02 -10.44
N ASN A 17 11.40 0.89 -10.71
CA ASN A 17 12.36 0.73 -11.81
C ASN A 17 13.30 -0.46 -11.63
N ALA A 18 13.58 -0.87 -10.39
CA ALA A 18 14.47 -1.97 -10.05
C ALA A 18 13.74 -3.26 -9.66
N ASP A 19 12.41 -3.23 -9.50
CA ASP A 19 11.66 -4.29 -8.80
C ASP A 19 11.85 -5.69 -9.38
N LYS A 20 11.98 -5.77 -10.70
CA LYS A 20 12.22 -7.02 -11.45
C LYS A 20 13.58 -7.66 -11.15
N GLU A 21 14.53 -6.93 -10.56
CA GLU A 21 15.90 -7.39 -10.31
C GLU A 21 15.99 -8.33 -9.11
N GLY A 22 14.98 -8.33 -8.23
CA GLY A 22 14.80 -9.36 -7.21
C GLY A 22 14.06 -8.90 -5.95
N ALA A 23 13.74 -9.87 -5.10
CA ALA A 23 13.04 -9.65 -3.85
C ALA A 23 13.96 -9.02 -2.78
N ILE A 24 13.38 -8.33 -1.80
CA ILE A 24 14.10 -7.72 -0.66
C ILE A 24 14.93 -8.77 0.09
N SER A 25 14.38 -9.98 0.25
CA SER A 25 15.04 -11.10 0.92
C SER A 25 16.35 -11.55 0.28
N LEU A 26 16.59 -11.23 -1.00
CA LEU A 26 17.79 -11.58 -1.73
C LEU A 26 18.83 -10.44 -1.77
N GLY A 27 18.69 -9.43 -0.91
CA GLY A 27 19.48 -8.19 -0.91
C GLY A 27 20.97 -8.37 -1.19
N ALA A 28 21.66 -9.31 -0.52
CA ALA A 28 23.09 -9.55 -0.72
C ALA A 28 23.51 -9.87 -2.17
N ARG A 29 22.57 -10.30 -3.02
CA ARG A 29 22.79 -10.62 -4.45
C ARG A 29 22.55 -9.42 -5.37
N LEU A 30 21.86 -8.39 -4.89
CA LEU A 30 21.36 -7.26 -5.67
C LEU A 30 22.39 -6.15 -5.90
N LYS A 31 23.66 -6.48 -6.18
CA LYS A 31 24.80 -5.54 -6.36
C LYS A 31 24.43 -4.06 -6.57
N GLY A 32 24.11 -3.66 -7.81
CA GLY A 32 23.78 -2.27 -8.18
C GLY A 32 22.33 -1.85 -7.89
N PHE A 33 21.48 -2.80 -7.50
CA PHE A 33 20.06 -2.60 -7.17
C PHE A 33 19.80 -2.72 -5.66
N TYR A 34 20.86 -2.78 -4.85
CA TYR A 34 20.76 -2.93 -3.39
C TYR A 34 20.04 -1.74 -2.78
N GLN A 35 20.41 -0.53 -3.21
CA GLN A 35 19.75 0.69 -2.76
C GLN A 35 18.24 0.70 -3.09
N PRO A 36 17.82 0.65 -4.37
CA PRO A 36 16.40 0.76 -4.73
C PRO A 36 15.54 -0.38 -4.15
N ILE A 37 16.06 -1.59 -3.98
CA ILE A 37 15.28 -2.70 -3.44
C ILE A 37 15.38 -2.78 -1.92
N VAL A 38 16.59 -2.88 -1.36
CA VAL A 38 16.76 -3.17 0.06
C VAL A 38 16.44 -1.96 0.92
N TYR A 39 16.67 -0.73 0.43
CA TYR A 39 16.31 0.47 1.17
C TYR A 39 14.97 1.03 0.71
N GLU A 40 14.84 1.38 -0.58
CA GLU A 40 13.68 2.15 -1.04
C GLU A 40 12.39 1.33 -1.01
N LYS A 41 12.38 0.12 -1.59
CA LYS A 41 11.22 -0.79 -1.50
C LYS A 41 10.93 -1.17 -0.06
N SER A 42 11.93 -1.52 0.75
CA SER A 42 11.71 -1.86 2.17
C SER A 42 11.09 -0.71 2.97
N ALA A 43 11.48 0.54 2.71
CA ALA A 43 10.87 1.71 3.33
C ALA A 43 9.38 1.82 2.96
N MET A 44 9.04 1.61 1.69
CA MET A 44 7.65 1.55 1.23
C MET A 44 6.88 0.41 1.89
N VAL A 45 7.47 -0.79 2.01
CA VAL A 45 6.84 -1.95 2.64
C VAL A 45 6.61 -1.72 4.13
N LEU A 46 7.54 -1.11 4.87
CA LEU A 46 7.31 -0.74 6.26
C LEU A 46 6.21 0.33 6.40
N HIS A 47 6.15 1.28 5.48
CA HIS A 47 5.07 2.27 5.44
C HIS A 47 3.70 1.61 5.20
N MET A 48 3.62 0.67 4.27
CA MET A 48 2.42 -0.13 4.01
C MET A 48 2.03 -0.99 5.22
N LEU A 49 2.99 -1.62 5.90
CA LEU A 49 2.73 -2.40 7.11
C LEU A 49 2.08 -1.54 8.20
N ARG A 50 2.56 -0.30 8.38
CA ARG A 50 1.96 0.67 9.30
C ARG A 50 0.49 0.96 8.97
N GLN A 51 0.12 0.99 7.69
CA GLN A 51 -1.27 1.17 7.29
C GLN A 51 -2.11 -0.08 7.55
N VAL A 52 -1.54 -1.27 7.40
CA VAL A 52 -2.23 -2.55 7.64
C VAL A 52 -2.55 -2.74 9.13
N CYS A 53 -1.59 -2.53 10.03
CA CYS A 53 -1.79 -2.74 11.47
C CYS A 53 -2.17 -1.47 12.26
N GLY A 54 -2.07 -0.30 11.64
CA GLY A 54 -2.27 0.98 12.30
C GLY A 54 -1.10 1.44 13.16
N ASP A 55 -1.09 2.74 13.48
CA ASP A 55 0.04 3.42 14.14
C ASP A 55 0.42 2.80 15.48
N GLU A 56 -0.57 2.52 16.34
CA GLU A 56 -0.32 2.04 17.70
C GLU A 56 0.37 0.66 17.70
N GLN A 57 -0.15 -0.27 16.91
CA GLN A 57 0.43 -1.60 16.78
C GLN A 57 1.78 -1.52 16.07
N PHE A 58 1.92 -0.72 15.02
CA PHE A 58 3.18 -0.54 14.30
C PHE A 58 4.31 -0.08 15.22
N PHE A 59 4.09 0.97 16.02
CA PHE A 59 5.12 1.45 16.94
C PHE A 59 5.39 0.45 18.07
N THR A 60 4.41 -0.34 18.47
CA THR A 60 4.59 -1.44 19.43
C THR A 60 5.47 -2.54 18.83
N ILE A 61 5.23 -2.95 17.58
CA ILE A 61 6.03 -3.93 16.83
C ILE A 61 7.49 -3.49 16.76
N VAL A 62 7.75 -2.25 16.33
CA VAL A 62 9.13 -1.75 16.15
C VAL A 62 9.88 -1.74 17.49
N LYS A 63 9.24 -1.24 18.56
CA LYS A 63 9.84 -1.22 19.90
C LYS A 63 10.13 -2.63 20.42
N ARG A 64 9.18 -3.55 20.26
CA ARG A 64 9.31 -4.94 20.71
C ARG A 64 10.40 -5.67 19.94
N PHE A 65 10.40 -5.55 18.61
CA PHE A 65 11.44 -6.16 17.78
C PHE A 65 12.83 -5.64 18.13
N TYR A 66 12.99 -4.32 18.34
CA TYR A 66 14.27 -3.75 18.76
C TYR A 66 14.76 -4.31 20.10
N HIS A 67 13.86 -4.39 21.09
CA HIS A 67 14.20 -4.94 22.40
C HIS A 67 14.57 -6.43 22.30
N ASP A 68 13.80 -7.20 21.56
CA ASP A 68 14.02 -8.63 21.41
C ASP A 68 15.32 -8.89 20.61
N ALA A 69 15.61 -8.10 19.58
CA ALA A 69 16.83 -8.22 18.79
C ALA A 69 18.11 -7.82 19.54
N TYR A 70 18.01 -7.21 20.73
CA TYR A 70 19.17 -6.74 21.46
C TYR A 70 20.17 -7.88 21.73
N ASN A 71 21.42 -7.68 21.30
CA ASN A 71 22.53 -8.66 21.37
C ASN A 71 22.27 -10.00 20.64
N ARG A 72 21.38 -10.04 19.64
CA ARG A 72 21.12 -11.24 18.85
C ARG A 72 21.17 -10.95 17.35
N ALA A 73 21.58 -11.94 16.57
CA ALA A 73 21.37 -11.93 15.13
C ALA A 73 19.90 -12.26 14.86
N VAL A 74 19.19 -11.38 14.15
CA VAL A 74 17.78 -11.54 13.79
C VAL A 74 17.58 -11.39 12.28
N GLY A 75 16.56 -12.05 11.75
CA GLY A 75 16.18 -11.96 10.34
C GLY A 75 14.75 -11.47 10.14
N THR A 76 14.33 -11.39 8.87
CA THR A 76 12.97 -10.99 8.48
C THR A 76 11.90 -11.86 9.12
N ASP A 77 12.12 -13.16 9.26
CA ASP A 77 11.15 -14.05 9.90
C ASP A 77 10.97 -13.78 11.40
N ASP A 78 12.01 -13.29 12.09
CA ASP A 78 11.86 -12.87 13.48
C ASP A 78 11.03 -11.60 13.58
N PHE A 79 11.20 -10.68 12.62
CA PHE A 79 10.34 -9.49 12.52
C PHE A 79 8.89 -9.89 12.22
N ARG A 80 8.66 -10.80 11.27
CA ARG A 80 7.31 -11.33 10.95
C ARG A 80 6.63 -11.91 12.18
N LYS A 81 7.33 -12.73 12.98
CA LYS A 81 6.78 -13.28 14.23
C LYS A 81 6.35 -12.18 15.20
N VAL A 82 7.17 -11.14 15.39
CA VAL A 82 6.80 -10.01 16.26
C VAL A 82 5.57 -9.27 15.72
N VAL A 83 5.46 -9.10 14.39
CA VAL A 83 4.25 -8.53 13.77
C VAL A 83 3.04 -9.38 14.12
N GLU A 84 3.06 -10.68 13.80
CA GLU A 84 1.92 -11.59 14.03
C GLU A 84 1.53 -11.68 15.52
N GLU A 85 2.51 -11.64 16.43
CA GLU A 85 2.25 -11.65 17.87
C GLU A 85 1.63 -10.34 18.37
N VAL A 86 1.92 -9.19 17.77
CA VAL A 86 1.31 -7.92 18.19
C VAL A 86 -0.05 -7.72 17.53
N THR A 87 -0.19 -8.07 16.24
CA THR A 87 -1.45 -7.89 15.50
C THR A 87 -2.47 -8.98 15.82
N GLN A 88 -2.03 -10.15 16.29
CA GLN A 88 -2.85 -11.35 16.46
C GLN A 88 -3.45 -11.85 15.13
N GLU A 89 -2.79 -11.55 14.01
CA GLU A 89 -3.19 -11.91 12.66
C GLU A 89 -2.10 -12.71 11.95
N ASN A 90 -2.49 -13.55 11.00
CA ASN A 90 -1.55 -14.21 10.10
C ASN A 90 -1.07 -13.21 9.03
N MET A 91 0.22 -12.90 9.04
CA MET A 91 0.83 -11.92 8.14
C MET A 91 1.68 -12.55 7.04
N ALA A 92 1.60 -13.87 6.85
CA ALA A 92 2.33 -14.57 5.80
C ALA A 92 2.06 -13.95 4.41
N TRP A 93 0.78 -13.66 4.11
CA TRP A 93 0.40 -13.03 2.84
C TRP A 93 1.16 -11.73 2.55
N PHE A 94 1.39 -10.91 3.57
CA PHE A 94 2.06 -9.62 3.44
C PHE A 94 3.54 -9.82 3.15
N PHE A 95 4.21 -10.64 3.95
CA PHE A 95 5.64 -10.90 3.78
C PHE A 95 5.92 -11.65 2.47
N ASP A 96 5.08 -12.63 2.12
CA ASP A 96 5.19 -13.40 0.88
C ASP A 96 5.06 -12.54 -0.37
N GLN A 97 4.18 -11.53 -0.36
CA GLN A 97 4.00 -10.62 -1.49
C GLN A 97 5.06 -9.52 -1.53
N TRP A 98 5.34 -8.91 -0.39
CA TRP A 98 6.05 -7.62 -0.36
C TRP A 98 7.53 -7.74 -0.02
N ILE A 99 7.96 -8.81 0.66
CA ILE A 99 9.37 -9.03 1.04
C ILE A 99 10.01 -10.18 0.27
N TYR A 100 9.30 -11.29 0.12
CA TYR A 100 9.86 -12.54 -0.42
C TYR A 100 9.71 -12.69 -1.93
N ASP A 101 8.85 -11.89 -2.57
CA ASP A 101 8.60 -11.93 -4.00
C ASP A 101 8.84 -10.58 -4.69
N VAL A 102 8.80 -10.62 -6.03
CA VAL A 102 8.84 -9.46 -6.91
C VAL A 102 7.44 -9.13 -7.45
N GLY A 103 7.34 -7.96 -8.07
CA GLY A 103 6.12 -7.42 -8.63
C GLY A 103 5.43 -6.44 -7.69
N TYR A 104 4.48 -5.74 -8.28
CA TYR A 104 3.61 -4.76 -7.63
C TYR A 104 2.31 -4.69 -8.43
N PRO A 105 1.19 -4.28 -7.79
CA PRO A 105 -0.05 -4.06 -8.50
C PRO A 105 0.04 -2.81 -9.38
N LYS A 106 -0.60 -2.89 -10.55
CA LYS A 106 -0.93 -1.73 -11.39
C LYS A 106 -2.42 -1.53 -11.27
N TYR A 107 -2.84 -0.39 -10.73
CA TYR A 107 -4.25 -0.10 -10.49
C TYR A 107 -4.85 0.76 -11.59
N ARG A 108 -6.03 0.36 -12.06
CA ARG A 108 -6.93 1.19 -12.86
C ARG A 108 -8.22 1.39 -12.08
N LEU A 109 -8.62 2.63 -11.91
CA LEU A 109 -9.89 2.98 -11.27
C LEU A 109 -10.84 3.58 -12.31
N SER A 110 -12.03 3.02 -12.40
CA SER A 110 -13.14 3.59 -13.16
C SER A 110 -14.31 3.86 -12.23
N TYR A 111 -15.08 4.92 -12.48
CA TYR A 111 -16.24 5.25 -11.68
C TYR A 111 -17.32 5.95 -12.49
N SER A 112 -18.54 5.90 -11.96
CA SER A 112 -19.66 6.72 -12.38
C SER A 112 -20.32 7.35 -11.15
N SER A 113 -20.97 8.49 -11.35
CA SER A 113 -21.72 9.19 -10.32
C SER A 113 -23.14 9.42 -10.79
N MET A 114 -24.10 9.19 -9.91
CA MET A 114 -25.53 9.38 -10.19
C MET A 114 -26.19 10.19 -9.09
N LYS A 115 -26.87 11.28 -9.47
CA LYS A 115 -27.67 12.06 -8.53
C LYS A 115 -28.89 11.27 -8.07
N LYS A 116 -29.09 11.19 -6.77
CA LYS A 116 -30.23 10.53 -6.11
C LYS A 116 -31.39 11.50 -5.91
N PRO A 117 -32.63 10.99 -5.69
CA PRO A 117 -33.80 11.83 -5.42
C PRO A 117 -33.68 12.73 -4.19
N ASP A 118 -32.86 12.35 -3.21
CA ASP A 118 -32.61 13.11 -1.98
C ASP A 118 -31.55 14.22 -2.16
N GLY A 119 -31.07 14.44 -3.39
CA GLY A 119 -30.09 15.47 -3.75
C GLY A 119 -28.63 15.06 -3.61
N ARG A 120 -28.32 13.91 -2.97
CA ARG A 120 -26.97 13.36 -2.83
C ARG A 120 -26.54 12.64 -4.12
N PHE A 121 -25.27 12.23 -4.18
CA PHE A 121 -24.74 11.46 -5.31
C PHE A 121 -24.31 10.06 -4.86
N LEU A 122 -24.66 9.03 -5.64
CA LEU A 122 -24.14 7.69 -5.52
C LEU A 122 -22.97 7.52 -6.48
N VAL A 123 -21.79 7.28 -5.91
CA VAL A 123 -20.56 6.99 -6.65
C VAL A 123 -20.40 5.48 -6.68
N GLN A 124 -20.35 4.89 -7.87
CA GLN A 124 -20.04 3.48 -8.07
C GLN A 124 -18.69 3.38 -8.74
N GLY A 125 -17.72 2.78 -8.06
CA GLY A 125 -16.36 2.65 -8.56
C GLY A 125 -15.92 1.20 -8.69
N THR A 126 -14.96 0.98 -9.57
CA THR A 126 -14.31 -0.31 -9.82
C THR A 126 -12.80 -0.12 -9.81
N LEU A 127 -12.13 -0.75 -8.83
CA LEU A 127 -10.67 -0.82 -8.73
C LEU A 127 -10.21 -2.15 -9.34
N THR A 128 -9.36 -2.08 -10.36
CA THR A 128 -8.85 -3.26 -11.09
C THR A 128 -7.34 -3.34 -11.04
N GLN A 129 -6.80 -4.52 -10.74
CA GLN A 129 -5.39 -4.85 -10.91
C GLN A 129 -5.12 -5.27 -12.36
N ILE A 130 -4.39 -4.48 -13.14
CA ILE A 130 -4.22 -4.70 -14.59
C ILE A 130 -2.90 -5.39 -14.95
N GLN A 131 -2.00 -5.58 -13.99
CA GLN A 131 -0.75 -6.29 -14.23
C GLN A 131 -1.00 -7.78 -14.48
N ASP A 132 -0.16 -8.38 -15.32
CA ASP A 132 -0.12 -9.83 -15.49
C ASP A 132 0.37 -10.54 -14.23
N GLY A 133 0.02 -11.81 -14.08
CA GLY A 133 0.47 -12.64 -12.97
C GLY A 133 -0.36 -12.48 -11.70
N ARG A 134 0.31 -12.47 -10.54
CA ARG A 134 -0.34 -12.62 -9.24
C ARG A 134 -1.22 -11.42 -8.86
N ILE A 135 -2.24 -11.71 -8.07
CA ILE A 135 -3.07 -10.71 -7.42
C ILE A 135 -2.39 -10.32 -6.10
N PHE A 136 -2.27 -9.02 -5.87
CA PHE A 136 -1.76 -8.47 -4.62
C PHE A 136 -2.90 -8.19 -3.65
N SER A 137 -2.60 -8.26 -2.36
CA SER A 137 -3.53 -7.99 -1.28
C SER A 137 -3.10 -6.73 -0.56
N MET A 138 -3.92 -5.68 -0.52
CA MET A 138 -3.65 -4.48 0.26
C MET A 138 -4.95 -3.73 0.61
N PRO A 139 -5.00 -3.02 1.77
CA PRO A 139 -5.92 -1.92 1.97
C PRO A 139 -5.49 -0.74 1.10
N VAL A 140 -6.20 -0.48 0.01
CA VAL A 140 -5.89 0.59 -0.93
C VAL A 140 -6.69 1.84 -0.55
N PRO A 141 -6.06 2.92 -0.07
CA PRO A 141 -6.76 4.18 0.13
C PRO A 141 -7.14 4.78 -1.23
N ILE A 142 -8.31 5.40 -1.28
CA ILE A 142 -8.76 6.25 -2.37
C ILE A 142 -9.21 7.59 -1.79
N ARG A 143 -8.98 8.67 -2.54
CA ARG A 143 -9.45 10.01 -2.20
C ARG A 143 -10.41 10.50 -3.25
N LEU A 144 -11.66 10.71 -2.85
CA LEU A 144 -12.66 11.37 -3.68
C LEU A 144 -12.54 12.87 -3.43
N GLU A 145 -12.46 13.65 -4.50
CA GLU A 145 -12.58 15.10 -4.44
C GLU A 145 -13.89 15.50 -5.10
N LEU A 146 -14.73 16.21 -4.35
CA LEU A 146 -16.04 16.66 -4.82
C LEU A 146 -15.94 18.03 -5.48
N ASN A 147 -16.94 18.40 -6.29
CA ASN A 147 -16.98 19.71 -6.96
C ASN A 147 -17.01 20.90 -5.98
N ASN A 148 -17.54 20.71 -4.78
CA ASN A 148 -17.53 21.69 -3.69
C ASN A 148 -16.16 21.82 -2.97
N GLY A 149 -15.16 21.01 -3.34
CA GLY A 149 -13.84 20.98 -2.71
C GLY A 149 -13.71 20.09 -1.48
N GLU A 150 -14.78 19.41 -1.06
CA GLU A 150 -14.73 18.40 0.01
C GLU A 150 -13.89 17.20 -0.45
N GLN A 151 -13.02 16.72 0.45
CA GLN A 151 -12.23 15.50 0.24
C GLN A 151 -12.72 14.38 1.15
N ILE A 152 -12.95 13.22 0.57
CA ILE A 152 -13.42 12.03 1.28
C ILE A 152 -12.43 10.89 1.05
N ASP A 153 -11.76 10.46 2.12
CA ASP A 153 -10.86 9.32 2.09
C ASP A 153 -11.63 8.03 2.43
N LYS A 154 -11.42 6.98 1.63
CA LYS A 154 -11.92 5.63 1.86
C LYS A 154 -10.82 4.61 1.66
N VAL A 155 -10.95 3.45 2.30
CA VAL A 155 -10.02 2.33 2.13
C VAL A 155 -10.78 1.17 1.51
N ILE A 156 -10.25 0.64 0.41
CA ILE A 156 -10.76 -0.54 -0.29
C ILE A 156 -9.82 -1.69 0.01
N TRP A 157 -10.30 -2.71 0.72
CA TRP A 157 -9.55 -3.96 0.81
C TRP A 157 -9.56 -4.66 -0.56
N ASN A 158 -8.41 -4.72 -1.22
CA ASN A 158 -8.27 -5.33 -2.52
C ASN A 158 -7.36 -6.55 -2.44
N ASP A 159 -7.97 -7.72 -2.67
CA ASP A 159 -7.40 -9.06 -2.66
C ASP A 159 -7.86 -9.88 -3.89
N SER A 160 -8.44 -9.20 -4.88
CA SER A 160 -8.98 -9.77 -6.10
C SER A 160 -8.61 -8.92 -7.32
N ARG A 161 -8.76 -9.51 -8.52
CA ARG A 161 -8.50 -8.82 -9.79
C ARG A 161 -9.31 -7.53 -9.93
N THR A 162 -10.55 -7.55 -9.46
CA THR A 162 -11.50 -6.44 -9.55
C THR A 162 -12.30 -6.35 -8.26
N ARG A 163 -12.38 -5.15 -7.67
CA ARG A 163 -13.23 -4.82 -6.53
C ARG A 163 -14.10 -3.62 -6.86
N THR A 164 -15.40 -3.76 -6.60
CA THR A 164 -16.35 -2.65 -6.68
C THR A 164 -16.53 -2.01 -5.32
N PHE A 165 -16.88 -0.73 -5.32
CA PHE A 165 -17.20 0.03 -4.13
C PHE A 165 -18.30 1.05 -4.42
N GLU A 166 -19.01 1.43 -3.37
CA GLU A 166 -20.04 2.47 -3.43
C GLU A 166 -19.83 3.49 -2.32
N VAL A 167 -19.99 4.77 -2.65
CA VAL A 167 -19.95 5.88 -1.69
C VAL A 167 -21.10 6.83 -1.97
N ILE A 168 -21.82 7.22 -0.92
CA ILE A 168 -22.81 8.30 -1.02
C ILE A 168 -22.12 9.59 -0.57
N VAL A 169 -22.18 10.61 -1.41
CA VAL A 169 -21.51 11.91 -1.22
C VAL A 169 -22.49 13.07 -1.36
N THR A 170 -22.10 14.24 -0.88
CA THR A 170 -22.94 15.44 -0.77
C THR A 170 -23.05 16.22 -2.07
N ASP A 171 -22.04 16.12 -2.94
CA ASP A 171 -21.94 16.78 -4.24
C ASP A 171 -21.27 15.84 -5.26
N ASP A 172 -21.34 16.17 -6.55
CA ASP A 172 -20.80 15.31 -7.60
C ASP A 172 -19.26 15.20 -7.50
N VAL A 173 -18.72 14.06 -7.93
CA VAL A 173 -17.28 13.76 -7.86
C VAL A 173 -16.55 14.43 -9.00
N ARG A 174 -15.51 15.19 -8.66
CA ARG A 174 -14.58 15.80 -9.60
C ARG A 174 -13.50 14.83 -10.05
N SER A 175 -12.93 14.09 -9.09
CA SER A 175 -11.87 13.12 -9.33
C SER A 175 -11.79 12.10 -8.20
N ILE A 176 -11.26 10.91 -8.52
CA ILE A 176 -10.89 9.90 -7.53
C ILE A 176 -9.43 9.54 -7.74
N GLU A 177 -8.60 9.77 -6.73
CA GLU A 177 -7.19 9.39 -6.70
C GLU A 177 -7.04 8.03 -6.04
N THR A 178 -6.23 7.14 -6.64
CA THR A 178 -5.89 5.83 -6.07
C THR A 178 -4.55 5.90 -5.36
N ALA A 179 -4.46 5.29 -4.17
CA ALA A 179 -3.25 5.29 -3.34
C ALA A 179 -2.64 6.70 -3.15
N PRO A 180 -3.45 7.70 -2.73
CA PRO A 180 -2.97 9.07 -2.55
C PRO A 180 -1.79 9.10 -1.57
N ASP A 181 -0.96 10.14 -1.66
CA ASP A 181 0.19 10.34 -0.78
C ASP A 181 1.23 9.20 -0.83
N TYR A 182 1.26 8.42 -1.92
CA TYR A 182 2.15 7.27 -2.11
C TYR A 182 1.95 6.18 -1.06
N ALA A 183 0.70 6.00 -0.63
CA ALA A 183 0.36 5.10 0.47
C ALA A 183 0.65 3.62 0.17
N VAL A 184 0.56 3.19 -1.08
CA VAL A 184 0.77 1.79 -1.50
C VAL A 184 1.87 1.74 -2.56
N TYR A 185 2.76 0.76 -2.46
CA TYR A 185 3.76 0.46 -3.48
C TYR A 185 3.08 -0.14 -4.72
N CYS A 186 2.69 0.73 -5.66
CA CYS A 186 1.94 0.38 -6.85
C CYS A 186 2.20 1.38 -7.99
N GLU A 187 1.80 1.02 -9.20
CA GLU A 187 1.56 2.01 -10.25
C GLU A 187 0.06 2.28 -10.37
N THR A 188 -0.31 3.50 -10.76
CA THR A 188 -1.70 3.88 -11.04
C THR A 188 -1.82 4.35 -12.48
N GLU A 189 -2.73 3.76 -13.24
CA GLU A 189 -3.11 4.25 -14.56
C GLU A 189 -4.23 5.29 -14.40
N SER A 190 -4.00 6.48 -14.96
CA SER A 190 -4.97 7.58 -15.00
C SER A 190 -6.05 7.38 -16.05
#